data_AF-A0A8T4KDE6-F1
#
_entry.id   AF-A0A8T4KDE6-F1
#
_cell.length_a   1.000
_cell.length_b   1.000
_cell.length_c   1.000
_cell.angle_alpha   90.00
_cell.angle_beta   90.00
_cell.angle_gamma   90.00
#
_symmetry.space_group_name_H-M   'P 1'
#
loop_
_entity.id
_entity.type
_entity.pdbx_description
1 polymer ?
#
loop_
_entity_poly.entity_id
_entity_poly.type
_entity_poly.pdbx_seq_one_letter_code
_entity_poly.pdbx_strand_id
1 'polypeptide(L)' 'MNVFRDLLNLSKEKDKYSKIEAYCIYGLLGGAFMLSLGIALNIFGTKGISAILAMYGSLISFLSTIALVIVWLLEEIKGE' A
#
# COMPACT_ATOMS: atom_id res chain seq x y z
N MET A 1 -9.26 1.04 15.90
CA MET A 1 -9.57 1.43 14.51
C MET A 1 -9.12 2.87 14.28
N ASN A 2 -7.79 3.12 14.28
CA ASN A 2 -7.23 4.49 14.23
C ASN A 2 -6.35 4.77 13.00
N VAL A 3 -6.09 3.77 12.14
CA VAL A 3 -5.21 3.89 10.96
C VAL A 3 -5.64 5.02 10.02
N PHE A 4 -6.94 5.25 9.84
CA PHE A 4 -7.47 6.34 9.01
C PHE A 4 -7.25 7.74 9.62
N ARG A 5 -7.24 7.84 10.95
CA ARG A 5 -6.93 9.09 11.67
C ARG A 5 -5.43 9.38 11.60
N ASP A 6 -4.59 8.36 11.75
CA ASP A 6 -3.15 8.50 11.61
C ASP A 6 -2.77 8.90 10.18
N LEU A 7 -3.41 8.33 9.15
CA LEU A 7 -3.27 8.76 7.74
C LEU A 7 -3.63 10.24 7.51
N LEU A 8 -4.70 10.71 8.15
CA LEU A 8 -5.14 12.11 8.08
C LEU A 8 -4.21 13.06 8.84
N ASN A 9 -3.58 12.59 9.92
CA ASN A 9 -2.58 13.36 10.67
C ASN A 9 -1.24 13.41 9.92
N LEU A 10 -0.79 12.30 9.33
CA LEU A 10 0.38 12.20 8.45
C LEU A 10 0.30 13.12 7.23
N SER A 11 -0.88 13.22 6.62
CA SER A 11 -1.09 14.12 5.47
C SER A 11 -1.13 15.61 5.87
N LYS A 12 -1.25 15.91 7.16
CA LYS A 12 -1.31 17.26 7.73
C LYS A 12 0.04 17.74 8.27
N GLU A 13 0.95 16.81 8.57
CA GLU A 13 2.34 17.11 8.93
C GLU A 13 3.13 17.66 7.73
N LYS A 14 3.96 18.67 7.99
CA LYS A 14 4.60 19.50 6.96
C LYS A 14 5.87 18.85 6.39
N ASP A 15 6.27 17.70 6.93
CA ASP A 15 7.51 17.04 6.59
C ASP A 15 7.43 16.24 5.28
N LYS A 16 8.53 16.21 4.52
CA LYS A 16 8.56 15.52 3.22
C LYS A 16 8.43 14.01 3.38
N TYR A 17 8.93 13.46 4.49
CA TYR A 17 8.93 12.02 4.75
C TYR A 17 7.52 11.50 5.07
N SER A 18 6.75 12.22 5.90
CA SER A 18 5.34 11.92 6.20
C SER A 18 4.44 11.84 4.95
N LYS A 19 4.70 12.67 3.92
CA LYS A 19 3.96 12.58 2.65
C LYS A 19 4.29 11.33 1.84
N ILE A 20 5.53 10.86 1.90
CA ILE A 20 5.99 9.66 1.20
C ILE A 20 5.41 8.43 1.88
N GLU A 21 5.38 8.40 3.21
CA GLU A 21 4.72 7.33 3.97
C GLU A 21 3.22 7.25 3.65
N ALA A 22 2.52 8.40 3.68
CA ALA A 22 1.10 8.44 3.33
C ALA A 22 0.86 7.88 1.91
N TYR A 23 1.69 8.25 0.94
CA TYR A 23 1.59 7.74 -0.43
C TYR A 23 1.83 6.23 -0.51
N CYS A 24 2.79 5.70 0.24
CA CYS A 24 3.04 4.25 0.30
C CYS A 24 1.88 3.50 0.97
N ILE A 25 1.27 4.07 2.01
CA ILE A 25 0.08 3.48 2.65
C ILE A 25 -1.10 3.48 1.66
N TYR A 26 -1.30 4.55 0.89
CA TYR A 26 -2.31 4.57 -0.17
C TYR A 26 -2.03 3.52 -1.26
N GLY A 27 -0.77 3.32 -1.64
CA GLY A 27 -0.35 2.26 -2.56
C GLY A 27 -0.64 0.85 -2.02
N LEU A 28 -0.41 0.62 -0.73
CA LEU A 28 -0.71 -0.63 -0.06
C LEU A 28 -2.22 -0.90 -0.01
N LEU A 29 -3.01 0.13 0.30
CA LEU A 29 -4.46 0.06 0.34
C LEU A 29 -5.06 -0.19 -1.06
N GLY A 30 -4.53 0.49 -2.09
CA GLY A 30 -4.90 0.27 -3.49
C GLY A 30 -4.54 -1.14 -3.98
N GLY A 31 -3.35 -1.64 -3.64
CA GLY A 31 -2.92 -3.00 -3.95
C GLY A 31 -3.78 -4.07 -3.26
N ALA A 32 -4.11 -3.86 -1.98
CA ALA A 32 -5.02 -4.74 -1.24
C ALA A 32 -6.44 -4.74 -1.84
N PHE A 33 -6.92 -3.58 -2.30
CA PHE A 33 -8.21 -3.47 -2.95
C PHE A 33 -8.22 -4.19 -4.32
N MET A 34 -7.19 -4.01 -5.15
CA MET A 34 -7.03 -4.76 -6.41
C MET A 34 -6.90 -6.27 -6.18
N LEU A 35 -6.20 -6.70 -5.13
CA LEU A 35 -6.09 -8.10 -4.76
C LEU A 35 -7.46 -8.68 -4.37
N SER A 36 -8.20 -7.97 -3.51
CA SER A 36 -9.56 -8.36 -3.10
C SER A 36 -10.50 -8.44 -4.30
N LEU A 37 -10.41 -7.49 -5.25
CA LEU A 37 -11.18 -7.52 -6.49
C LEU A 37 -10.78 -8.70 -7.39
N GLY A 38 -9.49 -9.00 -7.53
CA GLY A 38 -9.01 -10.14 -8.30
C GLY A 38 -9.54 -11.48 -7.75
N ILE A 39 -9.59 -11.62 -6.42
CA ILE A 39 -10.18 -12.80 -5.77
C ILE A 39 -11.70 -12.84 -5.97
N ALA A 40 -12.39 -11.70 -5.84
CA ALA A 40 -13.84 -11.62 -6.04
C ALA A 40 -14.25 -11.95 -7.48
N LEU A 41 -13.51 -11.45 -8.49
CA LEU A 41 -13.74 -11.79 -9.90
C LEU A 41 -13.43 -13.27 -10.20
N ASN A 42 -12.53 -13.91 -9.45
CA ASN A 42 -12.23 -15.34 -9.63
C ASN A 42 -13.46 -16.22 -9.33
N ILE A 43 -14.33 -15.79 -8.41
CA ILE A 43 -15.58 -16.48 -8.07
C ILE A 43 -16.55 -16.51 -9.26
N PHE A 44 -16.48 -15.52 -10.17
CA PHE A 44 -17.33 -15.41 -11.36
C PHE A 44 -16.82 -16.19 -12.59
N GLY A 45 -15.72 -16.94 -12.47
CA GLY A 45 -15.33 -17.93 -13.50
C GLY A 45 -14.39 -17.44 -14.61
N THR A 46 -13.87 -16.21 -14.54
CA THR A 46 -12.83 -15.70 -15.46
C THR A 46 -11.44 -16.21 -15.04
N LYS A 47 -11.20 -17.51 -15.29
CA LYS A 47 -10.02 -18.27 -14.80
C LYS A 47 -8.64 -17.63 -15.09
N GLY A 48 -8.50 -16.83 -16.15
CA GLY A 48 -7.22 -16.21 -16.53
C GLY A 48 -7.02 -14.79 -16.01
N ILE A 49 -8.00 -13.91 -16.23
CA ILE A 49 -7.86 -12.47 -15.95
C ILE A 49 -7.85 -12.20 -14.45
N SER A 50 -8.64 -12.95 -13.67
CA SER A 50 -8.69 -12.80 -12.21
C SER A 50 -7.38 -13.16 -11.53
N ALA A 51 -6.72 -14.22 -11.99
CA ALA A 51 -5.43 -14.64 -11.43
C ALA A 51 -4.34 -13.60 -11.70
N ILE A 52 -4.29 -13.06 -12.92
CA ILE A 52 -3.36 -12.00 -13.29
C ILE A 52 -3.63 -10.74 -12.46
N LEU A 53 -4.90 -10.34 -12.32
CA LEU A 53 -5.28 -9.15 -11.55
C LEU A 53 -4.92 -9.29 -10.06
N ALA A 54 -5.13 -10.47 -9.47
CA ALA A 54 -4.72 -10.77 -8.10
C ALA A 54 -3.19 -10.76 -7.94
N MET A 55 -2.45 -11.35 -8.89
CA MET A 55 -0.98 -11.30 -8.90
C MET A 55 -0.46 -9.86 -8.94
N TYR A 56 -1.01 -9.01 -9.82
CA TYR A 56 -0.64 -7.59 -9.85
C TYR A 56 -0.99 -6.85 -8.57
N GLY A 57 -2.16 -7.13 -7.97
CA GLY A 57 -2.54 -6.56 -6.67
C GLY A 57 -1.55 -6.90 -5.55
N SER A 58 -1.11 -8.16 -5.47
CA SER A 58 -0.10 -8.59 -4.51
C SER A 58 1.26 -7.93 -4.75
N LEU A 59 1.66 -7.76 -6.01
CA LEU A 59 2.93 -7.17 -6.38
C LEU A 59 3.02 -5.68 -6.00
N ILE A 60 1.93 -4.92 -6.23
CA ILE A 60 1.84 -3.51 -5.83
C ILE A 60 1.85 -3.36 -4.30
N SER A 61 1.14 -4.24 -3.59
CA SER A 61 1.12 -4.23 -2.13
C SER A 61 2.48 -4.59 -1.52
N PHE A 62 3.18 -5.54 -2.13
CA PHE A 62 4.54 -5.93 -1.74
C PHE A 62 5.57 -4.80 -1.99
N LEU A 63 5.53 -4.17 -3.17
CA LEU A 63 6.39 -3.02 -3.49
C LEU A 63 6.15 -1.84 -2.54
N SER A 64 4.88 -1.55 -2.22
CA SER A 64 4.54 -0.49 -1.26
C SER A 64 5.06 -0.80 0.15
N THR A 65 5.04 -2.07 0.54
CA THR A 65 5.59 -2.51 1.83
C THR A 65 7.11 -2.36 1.87
N ILE A 66 7.81 -2.76 0.80
CA ILE A 66 9.27 -2.54 0.70
C ILE A 66 9.59 -1.05 0.75
N ALA A 67 8.85 -0.22 0.03
CA ALA A 67 9.06 1.22 0.03
C ALA A 67 8.88 1.82 1.44
N LEU A 68 7.86 1.39 2.20
CA LEU A 68 7.66 1.77 3.61
C LEU A 68 8.86 1.36 4.47
N VAL A 69 9.30 0.11 4.36
CA VAL A 69 10.46 -0.39 5.12
C VAL A 69 11.71 0.42 4.81
N ILE A 70 11.95 0.78 3.54
CA ILE A 70 13.10 1.61 3.14
C ILE A 70 12.98 3.04 3.70
N VAL A 71 11.78 3.63 3.66
CA VAL A 71 11.55 4.97 4.21
C VAL A 71 11.82 4.99 5.71
N TRP A 72 11.29 4.02 6.46
CA TRP A 72 11.57 3.87 7.89
C TRP A 72 13.05 3.64 8.17
N LEU A 73 13.72 2.80 7.37
CA LEU A 73 15.15 2.56 7.52
C LEU A 73 15.97 3.83 7.29
N LEU A 74 15.56 4.66 6.33
CA LEU A 74 16.20 5.94 6.04
C LEU A 74 15.97 6.97 7.13
N GLU A 75 14.76 7.05 7.70
CA GLU A 75 14.48 7.91 8.87
C GLU A 75 15.36 7.50 10.06
N GLU A 76 15.40 6.20 10.37
CA GLU A 76 16.14 5.69 11.53
C GLU A 76 17.67 5.86 11.38
N ILE A 77 18.21 5.69 10.17
CA ILE A 77 19.64 5.95 9.90
C ILE A 77 19.98 7.44 9.97
N LYS A 78 19.04 8.32 9.61
CA LYS A 78 19.24 9.77 9.65
C LYS A 78 19.13 10.34 11.06
N GLY A 79 18.69 9.52 12.03
CA GLY A 79 18.70 9.83 13.45
C GLY A 79 17.61 10.80 13.89
N GLU A 80 16.51 10.87 13.13
CA GLU A 80 15.27 11.53 13.55
C GLU A 80 14.34 10.52 14.23
#